data_AF-A0A7K8YDQ0-F1
#
_entry.id   AF-A0A7K8YDQ0-F1
#
_cell.length_a   1.000
_cell.length_b   1.000
_cell.length_c   1.000
_cell.angle_alpha   90.00
_cell.angle_beta   90.00
_cell.angle_gamma   90.00
#
_symmetry.space_group_name_H-M   'P 1'
#
loop_
_entity.id
_entity.type
_entity.pdbx_description
1 polymer ?
#
loop_
_entity_poly.entity_id
_entity_poly.type
_entity_poly.pdbx_seq_one_letter_code
_entity_poly.pdbx_strand_id
1 'polypeptide(L)' 'PVAPCPGHEAIGVVSLAQLYEVALAKQKDPVLALRGTTLPALVGSLVGSARSLGLHVVPR' A
#
# COMPACT_ATOMS: atom_id res chain seq x y z
N PRO A 1 11.92 18.94 -18.66
CA PRO A 1 10.79 18.39 -17.86
C PRO A 1 11.31 17.78 -16.56
N VAL A 2 11.01 18.40 -15.42
CA VAL A 2 11.41 17.89 -14.10
C VAL A 2 10.58 16.64 -13.78
N ALA A 3 11.24 15.56 -13.33
CA ALA A 3 10.53 14.37 -12.88
C ALA A 3 9.74 14.72 -11.60
N PRO A 4 8.49 14.23 -11.44
CA PRO A 4 7.73 14.47 -10.22
C PRO A 4 8.48 13.85 -9.03
N CYS A 5 8.74 14.65 -7.99
CA CYS A 5 9.40 14.21 -6.77
C CYS A 5 8.39 13.48 -5.85
N PRO A 6 8.48 12.14 -5.69
CA PRO A 6 7.56 11.42 -4.82
C PRO A 6 7.65 11.95 -3.39
N GLY A 7 6.51 12.25 -2.76
CA GLY A 7 6.44 12.73 -1.39
C GLY A 7 6.42 14.26 -1.19
N HIS A 8 6.61 15.06 -2.25
CA HIS A 8 6.41 16.53 -2.19
C HIS A 8 5.02 16.96 -2.66
N GLU A 9 4.45 16.27 -3.64
CA GLU A 9 3.07 16.41 -4.08
C GLU A 9 2.37 15.05 -3.98
N ALA A 10 1.12 15.06 -3.51
CA ALA A 10 0.29 13.87 -3.54
C ALA A 10 -0.10 13.58 -4.99
N ILE A 11 0.48 12.53 -5.58
CA ILE A 11 0.12 12.11 -6.95
C ILE A 11 -1.25 11.42 -7.03
N GLY A 12 -1.84 11.08 -5.87
CA GLY A 12 -3.17 10.49 -5.77
C GLY A 12 -3.59 10.21 -4.34
N VAL A 13 -4.85 9.83 -4.17
CA VAL A 13 -5.45 9.46 -2.87
C VAL A 13 -5.87 7.99 -2.92
N VAL A 14 -5.61 7.27 -1.83
CA VAL A 14 -6.04 5.88 -1.65
C VAL A 14 -6.62 5.71 -0.25
N SER A 15 -7.71 4.97 -0.12
CA SER A 15 -8.32 4.66 1.17
C SER A 15 -7.70 3.41 1.81
N LEU A 16 -7.77 3.31 3.14
CA LEU A 16 -7.44 2.07 3.85
C LEU A 16 -8.24 0.87 3.35
N ALA A 17 -9.49 1.07 2.95
CA ALA A 17 -10.34 0.02 2.37
C ALA A 17 -9.73 -0.55 1.08
N GLN A 18 -9.26 0.32 0.17
CA GLN A 18 -8.59 -0.13 -1.06
C GLN A 18 -7.29 -0.87 -0.77
N LEU A 19 -6.50 -0.42 0.21
CA LEU A 19 -5.28 -1.14 0.61
C LEU A 19 -5.59 -2.51 1.24
N TYR A 20 -6.70 -2.62 1.96
CA TYR A 20 -7.17 -3.88 2.54
C TYR A 20 -7.57 -4.88 1.46
N GLU A 21 -8.31 -4.46 0.42
CA GLU A 21 -8.65 -5.31 -0.73
C GLU A 21 -7.40 -5.81 -1.47
N VAL A 22 -6.41 -4.93 -1.67
CA VAL A 22 -5.10 -5.31 -2.24
C VAL A 22 -4.39 -6.31 -1.34
N ALA A 23 -4.42 -6.13 -0.02
CA ALA A 23 -3.83 -7.06 0.93
C ALA A 23 -4.50 -8.44 0.87
N LEU A 24 -5.83 -8.50 0.81
CA LEU A 24 -6.58 -9.76 0.66
C LEU A 24 -6.21 -10.49 -0.63
N ALA A 25 -6.13 -9.76 -1.75
CA ALA A 25 -5.71 -10.35 -3.03
C ALA A 25 -4.27 -10.87 -2.95
N LYS A 26 -3.38 -10.09 -2.32
CA LYS A 26 -1.94 -10.40 -2.21
C LYS A 26 -1.64 -11.50 -1.19
N GLN A 27 -2.48 -11.71 -0.18
CA GLN A 27 -2.33 -12.81 0.78
C GLN A 27 -2.52 -14.20 0.14
N LYS A 28 -3.18 -14.28 -1.02
CA LYS A 28 -3.32 -15.52 -1.80
C LYS A 28 -2.02 -15.96 -2.49
N ASP A 29 -1.00 -15.12 -2.48
CA ASP A 29 0.32 -15.45 -3.03
C ASP A 29 0.97 -16.56 -2.17
N PRO A 30 1.37 -17.70 -2.77
CA PRO A 30 1.99 -18.81 -2.05
C PRO A 30 3.23 -18.40 -1.26
N VAL A 31 4.01 -17.43 -1.77
CA VAL A 31 5.23 -16.95 -1.10
C VAL A 31 4.89 -16.22 0.19
N LEU A 32 3.78 -15.48 0.22
CA LEU A 32 3.30 -14.79 1.42
C LEU A 32 2.66 -15.75 2.43
N ALA A 33 1.95 -16.77 1.93
CA ALA A 33 1.42 -17.85 2.77
C ALA A 33 2.55 -18.62 3.48
N LEU A 34 3.64 -18.93 2.78
CA LEU A 34 4.82 -19.59 3.34
C LEU A 34 5.55 -18.76 4.40
N ARG A 35 5.46 -17.42 4.31
CA ARG A 35 6.08 -16.51 5.29
C ARG A 35 5.20 -16.25 6.52
N GLY A 36 3.95 -16.73 6.53
CA GLY A 36 3.04 -16.50 7.65
C GLY A 36 2.70 -15.03 7.89
N THR A 37 2.82 -14.18 6.86
CA THR A 37 2.55 -12.74 7.00
C THR A 37 1.07 -12.50 7.31
N THR A 38 0.79 -11.86 8.43
CA THR A 38 -0.58 -11.52 8.83
C THR A 38 -1.14 -10.41 7.95
N LEU A 39 -2.46 -10.38 7.78
CA LEU A 39 -3.13 -9.35 6.98
C LEU A 39 -2.82 -7.92 7.49
N PRO A 40 -2.81 -7.60 8.80
CA PRO A 40 -2.44 -6.27 9.28
C PRO A 40 -0.99 -5.89 8.95
N ALA A 41 -0.05 -6.84 9.02
CA ALA A 41 1.34 -6.60 8.65
C ALA A 41 1.49 -6.30 7.15
N LEU A 42 0.71 -6.98 6.30
CA LEU A 42 0.67 -6.74 4.87
C LEU A 42 0.07 -5.37 4.53
N VAL A 43 -1.04 -5.00 5.19
CA VAL A 43 -1.65 -3.66 5.05
C VAL A 43 -0.68 -2.58 5.49
N GLY A 44 0.00 -2.74 6.63
CA GLY A 44 1.01 -1.78 7.09
C GLY A 44 2.17 -1.60 6.09
N SER A 45 2.62 -2.70 5.48
CA SER A 45 3.63 -2.66 4.41
C SER A 45 3.13 -1.90 3.18
N LEU A 46 1.88 -2.15 2.77
CA LEU A 46 1.25 -1.45 1.64
C LEU A 46 1.06 0.05 1.91
N VAL A 47 0.72 0.44 3.15
CA VAL A 47 0.67 1.85 3.56
C VAL A 47 2.04 2.52 3.40
N GLY A 48 3.11 1.85 3.84
CA GLY A 48 4.48 2.31 3.64
C GLY A 48 4.81 2.49 2.15
N SER A 49 4.51 1.49 1.33
CA SER A 49 4.70 1.56 -0.13
C SER A 49 3.91 2.70 -0.77
N ALA A 50 2.64 2.87 -0.39
CA ALA A 50 1.79 3.94 -0.91
C ALA A 50 2.37 5.33 -0.60
N ARG A 51 2.85 5.55 0.63
CA ARG A 51 3.50 6.80 1.03
C ARG A 51 4.79 7.06 0.25
N SER A 52 5.64 6.04 0.07
CA SER A 52 6.87 6.17 -0.72
C SER A 52 6.60 6.50 -2.20
N LEU A 53 5.46 6.06 -2.73
CA LEU A 53 4.99 6.41 -4.06
C LEU A 53 4.44 7.84 -4.14
N GLY A 54 4.18 8.51 -3.02
CA GLY A 54 3.53 9.82 -2.98
C GLY A 54 2.00 9.76 -2.96
N LEU A 55 1.42 8.62 -2.55
CA LEU A 55 -0.02 8.51 -2.34
C LEU A 55 -0.40 8.96 -0.93
N HIS A 56 -1.49 9.72 -0.84
CA HIS A 56 -2.10 10.06 0.44
C HIS A 56 -3.05 8.94 0.85
N VAL A 57 -2.72 8.25 1.95
CA VAL A 57 -3.58 7.23 2.55
C VAL A 57 -4.59 7.88 3.48
N VAL A 58 -5.89 7.72 3.19
CA VAL A 58 -6.99 8.25 4.02
C VAL A 58 -7.74 7.14 4.75
N PRO A 59 -8.31 7.41 5.94
CA PRO A 59 -9.06 6.40 6.70
C PRO A 59 -10.28 5.89 5.93
N ARG A 60 -11.03 6.80 5.32
CA ARG A 60 -12.12 6.59 4.36
C ARG A 60 -12.47 7.91 3.68
#